data_AF-A0A5J4UNH8-F1
#
_entry.id   AF-A0A5J4UNH8-F1
#
_cell.length_a   1.000
_cell.length_b   1.000
_cell.length_c   1.000
_cell.angle_alpha   90.00
_cell.angle_beta   90.00
_cell.angle_gamma   90.00
#
_symmetry.space_group_name_H-M   'P 1'
#
loop_
_entity.id
_entity.type
_entity.pdbx_description
1 polymer ?
#
loop_
_entity_poly.entity_id
_entity_poly.type
_entity_poly.pdbx_seq_one_letter_code
_entity_poly.pdbx_strand_id
1 'polypeptide(L)'
;MKKSPSTSSLTDLKESEPTFVKLRLLSVILKLAEKIENPADLQILIPILEEIKKTGEKELSKKAQSILGCLQQAGITNPSLNDPNEKDKKIRLLEETIRRQEQQILRLNGENGRLIKENQKDHEEKSRRNAESERKDEQNKQQDEQQALQITELEWQLAINQSKNGPFVQIERETIIGEMPISITVQPGSYTKKINEFTYTSTEKGFKTFPLSPDVSQGIYKCEMKFNKQGDNHVGIMKSGLDIPFGKFPGFSPYSKDNAIFYYSGYTQQNSVGLQGNQQMKDGDQISLEVNLLATPRTAHLFINSLQQPVFVSGLPKSVQFWFFLNNKEDSISVLSIRLLNTPTAEKLSNKKELKWE
;
A
#
# COMPACT_ATOMS: atom_id res chain seq x y z
N MET A 1 29.45 12.44 49.46
CA MET A 1 30.36 13.53 49.09
C MET A 1 31.10 13.15 47.81
N LYS A 2 30.58 13.57 46.65
CA LYS A 2 31.27 13.43 45.36
C LYS A 2 32.21 14.62 45.22
N LYS A 3 33.53 14.36 45.22
CA LYS A 3 34.54 15.37 44.86
C LYS A 3 34.60 15.43 43.33
N SER A 4 34.32 16.61 42.79
CA SER A 4 34.57 16.99 41.40
C SER A 4 36.08 17.12 41.15
N PRO A 5 36.62 16.62 40.03
CA PRO A 5 37.95 17.00 39.58
C PRO A 5 37.87 18.31 38.80
N SER A 6 38.63 19.27 39.30
CA SER A 6 38.99 20.55 38.69
C SER A 6 39.62 20.38 37.30
N THR A 7 39.05 21.07 36.32
CA THR A 7 39.61 21.32 34.99
C THR A 7 40.87 22.17 35.08
N SER A 8 42.04 21.60 34.73
CA SER A 8 43.28 22.35 34.56
C SER A 8 43.41 22.85 33.12
N SER A 9 43.39 24.17 33.01
CA SER A 9 43.70 25.09 31.91
C SER A 9 44.46 24.54 30.70
N LEU A 10 43.83 24.68 29.52
CA LEU A 10 44.52 24.79 28.23
C LEU A 10 45.22 26.15 28.15
N THR A 11 46.49 26.23 28.56
CA THR A 11 47.39 27.32 28.16
C THR A 11 48.81 26.82 28.37
N ASP A 12 49.46 26.36 27.29
CA ASP A 12 50.91 26.18 27.10
C ASP A 12 51.08 25.41 25.79
N LEU A 13 51.77 25.80 24.71
CA LEU A 13 52.71 26.88 24.41
C LEU A 13 52.53 27.18 22.90
N LYS A 14 52.33 28.45 22.53
CA LYS A 14 52.69 28.89 21.17
C LYS A 14 54.21 28.88 21.13
N GLU A 15 54.83 27.87 20.53
CA GLU A 15 56.24 27.95 20.14
C GLU A 15 56.36 29.09 19.11
N SER A 16 56.68 30.29 19.58
CA SER A 16 57.02 31.40 18.69
C SER A 16 58.34 31.04 18.04
N GLU A 17 58.32 30.72 16.74
CA GLU A 17 59.54 30.50 15.96
C GLU A 17 60.56 31.61 16.25
N PRO A 18 61.83 31.29 16.48
CA PRO A 18 62.83 32.27 16.86
C PRO A 18 62.85 33.43 15.86
N THR A 19 62.83 34.68 16.34
CA THR A 19 62.84 35.90 15.51
C THR A 19 63.90 35.86 14.41
N PHE A 20 65.03 35.21 14.68
CA PHE A 20 66.11 34.99 13.73
C PHE A 20 65.72 34.18 12.47
N VAL A 21 64.84 33.18 12.60
CA VAL A 21 64.34 32.39 11.47
C VAL A 21 63.47 33.27 10.57
N LYS A 22 62.55 34.03 11.15
CA LYS A 22 61.70 35.00 10.43
C LYS A 22 62.53 36.06 9.72
N LEU A 23 63.58 36.57 10.37
CA LEU A 23 64.52 37.53 9.77
C LEU A 23 65.29 36.93 8.57
N ARG A 24 65.73 35.68 8.68
CA ARG A 24 66.40 34.98 7.57
C ARG A 24 65.44 34.76 6.40
N LEU A 25 64.22 34.32 6.66
CA LEU A 25 63.21 34.11 5.63
C LEU A 25 62.86 35.42 4.91
N LEU A 26 62.61 36.52 5.65
CA LEU A 26 62.41 37.84 5.04
C LEU A 26 63.63 38.31 4.24
N SER A 27 64.85 37.94 4.65
CA SER A 27 66.06 38.27 3.87
C SER A 27 66.14 37.49 2.56
N VAL A 28 65.67 36.25 2.53
CA VAL A 28 65.55 35.45 1.30
C VAL A 28 64.47 36.05 0.39
N ILE A 29 63.30 36.39 0.95
CA ILE A 29 62.19 37.01 0.21
C ILE A 29 62.62 38.37 -0.37
N LEU A 30 63.39 39.18 0.36
CA LEU A 30 63.91 40.44 -0.16
C LEU A 30 64.84 40.23 -1.36
N LYS A 31 65.77 39.27 -1.27
CA LYS A 31 66.66 38.93 -2.40
C LYS A 31 65.90 38.37 -3.60
N LEU A 32 64.80 37.66 -3.37
CA LEU A 32 63.93 37.19 -4.44
C LEU A 32 63.18 38.38 -5.08
N ALA A 33 62.65 39.30 -4.27
CA ALA A 33 61.98 40.50 -4.75
C ALA A 33 62.91 41.42 -5.58
N GLU A 34 64.20 41.47 -5.25
CA GLU A 34 65.22 42.22 -6.01
C GLU A 34 65.59 41.58 -7.37
N LYS A 35 65.38 40.27 -7.53
CA LYS A 35 65.89 39.50 -8.68
C LYS A 35 64.83 38.87 -9.57
N ILE A 36 63.56 38.87 -9.17
CA ILE A 36 62.51 38.18 -9.90
C ILE A 36 62.08 38.96 -11.15
N GLU A 37 61.97 38.28 -12.28
CA GLU A 37 61.55 38.89 -13.56
C GLU A 37 60.04 39.15 -13.60
N ASN A 38 59.23 38.34 -12.90
CA ASN A 38 57.79 38.54 -12.76
C ASN A 38 57.41 38.65 -11.27
N PRO A 39 57.21 39.87 -10.76
CA PRO A 39 57.00 40.05 -9.32
C PRO A 39 55.56 39.70 -8.87
N ALA A 40 54.65 39.34 -9.79
CA ALA A 40 53.24 39.04 -9.52
C ALA A 40 53.04 37.91 -8.49
N ASP A 41 53.95 36.93 -8.47
CA ASP A 41 53.91 35.79 -7.56
C ASP A 41 54.12 36.19 -6.09
N LEU A 42 54.73 37.36 -5.84
CA LEU A 42 54.94 37.90 -4.50
C LEU A 42 53.75 38.76 -4.00
N GLN A 43 52.73 39.00 -4.83
CA GLN A 43 51.55 39.81 -4.47
C GLN A 43 50.79 39.23 -3.28
N ILE A 44 50.71 37.90 -3.17
CA ILE A 44 50.05 37.20 -2.07
C ILE A 44 50.69 37.50 -0.70
N LEU A 45 51.96 37.92 -0.68
CA LEU A 45 52.68 38.25 0.54
C LEU A 45 52.38 39.67 1.06
N ILE A 46 51.78 40.55 0.24
CA ILE A 46 51.53 41.95 0.61
C ILE A 46 50.70 42.10 1.90
N PRO A 47 49.56 41.38 2.10
CA PRO A 47 48.79 41.49 3.34
C PRO A 47 49.59 41.08 4.58
N ILE A 48 50.41 40.02 4.44
CA ILE A 48 51.24 39.47 5.52
C ILE A 48 52.40 40.43 5.85
N LEU A 49 53.02 41.04 4.83
CA LEU A 49 54.09 42.03 5.01
C LEU A 49 53.57 43.33 5.64
N GLU A 50 52.36 43.78 5.29
CA GLU A 50 51.72 44.93 5.95
C GLU A 50 51.36 44.64 7.41
N GLU A 51 50.99 43.40 7.73
CA GLU A 51 50.79 42.97 9.11
C GLU A 51 52.12 42.97 9.89
N ILE A 52 53.20 42.36 9.36
CA ILE A 52 54.53 42.33 10.00
C ILE A 52 55.10 43.74 10.16
N LYS A 53 54.86 44.64 9.22
CA LYS A 53 55.25 46.05 9.32
C LYS A 53 54.60 46.75 10.53
N LYS A 54 53.34 46.42 10.84
CA LYS A 54 52.58 47.01 11.95
C LYS A 54 52.88 46.36 13.30
N THR A 55 53.08 45.04 13.32
CA THR A 55 53.12 44.25 14.57
C THR A 55 54.49 43.67 14.91
N GLY A 56 55.43 43.64 13.95
CA GLY A 56 56.74 43.03 14.09
C GLY A 56 57.76 43.86 14.87
N GLU A 57 58.75 43.18 15.45
CA GLU A 57 59.91 43.80 16.08
C GLU A 57 60.69 44.71 15.11
N LYS A 58 61.43 45.69 15.65
CA LYS A 58 62.07 46.79 14.89
C LYS A 58 62.80 46.35 13.62
N GLU A 59 63.54 45.25 13.68
CA GLU A 59 64.31 44.73 12.53
C GLU A 59 63.44 43.93 11.52
N LEU A 60 62.41 43.22 11.98
CA LEU A 60 61.44 42.56 11.12
C LEU A 60 60.59 43.58 10.35
N SER A 61 60.14 44.63 11.04
CA SER A 61 59.36 45.72 10.44
C SER A 61 60.15 46.46 9.35
N LYS A 62 61.44 46.78 9.59
CA LYS A 62 62.31 47.40 8.58
C LYS A 62 62.49 46.52 7.33
N LYS A 63 62.67 45.21 7.49
CA LYS A 63 62.77 44.28 6.35
C LYS A 63 61.47 44.17 5.58
N ALA A 64 60.33 44.06 6.28
CA ALA A 64 59.01 44.06 5.64
C ALA A 64 58.76 45.35 4.85
N GLN A 65 59.13 46.52 5.40
CA GLN A 65 59.05 47.81 4.70
C GLN A 65 59.94 47.85 3.44
N SER A 66 61.15 47.29 3.51
CA SER A 66 62.06 47.25 2.36
C SER A 66 61.49 46.37 1.24
N ILE A 67 60.92 45.21 1.58
CA ILE A 67 60.29 44.30 0.60
C ILE A 67 59.07 44.97 -0.04
N LEU A 68 58.20 45.60 0.76
CA LEU A 68 57.05 46.34 0.26
C LEU A 68 57.46 47.48 -0.68
N GLY A 69 58.58 48.17 -0.37
CA GLY A 69 59.16 49.19 -1.24
C GLY A 69 59.62 48.64 -2.59
N CYS A 70 60.29 47.49 -2.61
CA CYS A 70 60.70 46.82 -3.85
C CYS A 70 59.49 46.41 -4.70
N LEU A 71 58.45 45.84 -4.09
CA LEU A 71 57.23 45.41 -4.80
C LEU A 71 56.45 46.60 -5.37
N GLN A 72 56.43 47.74 -4.67
CA GLN A 72 55.83 48.98 -5.17
C GLN A 72 56.60 49.56 -6.35
N GLN A 73 57.94 49.56 -6.31
CA GLN A 73 58.77 49.99 -7.44
C GLN A 73 58.58 49.11 -8.69
N ALA A 74 58.24 47.84 -8.48
CA ALA A 74 57.93 46.89 -9.55
C ALA A 74 56.47 47.00 -10.10
N GLY A 75 55.70 48.00 -9.68
CA GLY A 75 54.34 48.25 -10.18
C GLY A 75 53.27 47.34 -9.57
N ILE A 76 53.59 46.54 -8.55
CA ILE A 76 52.65 45.64 -7.88
C ILE A 76 52.04 46.35 -6.70
N THR A 77 51.01 47.11 -7.00
CA THR A 77 50.09 47.61 -5.98
C THR A 77 48.98 46.59 -5.78
N ASN A 78 48.62 46.34 -4.51
CA ASN A 78 47.40 45.62 -4.17
C ASN A 78 46.21 46.29 -4.92
N PRO A 79 45.44 45.59 -5.77
CA PRO A 79 44.21 46.15 -6.31
C PRO A 79 43.31 46.41 -5.11
N SER A 80 43.24 47.68 -4.75
CA SER A 80 42.55 48.16 -3.56
C SER A 80 41.09 47.74 -3.65
N LEU A 81 40.68 46.75 -2.87
CA LEU A 81 39.27 46.38 -2.59
C LEU A 81 38.51 47.47 -1.80
N ASN A 82 38.97 48.72 -1.90
CA ASN A 82 38.56 49.84 -1.07
C ASN A 82 38.01 51.01 -1.90
N ASP A 83 37.28 50.73 -2.99
CA ASP A 83 36.33 51.73 -3.49
C ASP A 83 34.93 51.40 -2.91
N PRO A 84 34.48 52.12 -1.86
CA PRO A 84 33.15 51.95 -1.28
C PRO A 84 32.04 52.06 -2.33
N ASN A 85 32.28 52.85 -3.37
CA ASN A 85 31.29 53.21 -4.38
C ASN A 85 30.93 52.01 -5.28
N GLU A 86 31.84 51.06 -5.52
CA GLU A 86 31.57 49.83 -6.28
C GLU A 86 30.81 48.78 -5.46
N LYS A 87 31.08 48.70 -4.14
CA LYS A 87 30.31 47.86 -3.23
C LYS A 87 28.86 48.35 -3.13
N ASP A 88 28.67 49.66 -3.01
CA ASP A 88 27.36 50.28 -2.91
C ASP A 88 26.52 50.09 -4.18
N LYS A 89 27.13 50.17 -5.37
CA LYS A 89 26.46 49.85 -6.65
C LYS A 89 26.01 48.39 -6.70
N LYS A 90 26.87 47.46 -6.29
CA LYS A 90 26.56 46.03 -6.30
C LYS A 90 25.46 45.67 -5.31
N ILE A 91 25.46 46.30 -4.13
CA ILE A 91 24.41 46.16 -3.12
C ILE A 91 23.07 46.63 -3.69
N ARG A 92 23.01 47.83 -4.29
CA ARG A 92 21.77 48.35 -4.90
C ARG A 92 21.21 47.44 -5.99
N LEU A 93 22.08 46.87 -6.84
CA LEU A 93 21.67 45.95 -7.90
C LEU A 93 21.09 44.63 -7.34
N LEU A 94 21.72 44.11 -6.28
CA LEU A 94 21.23 42.91 -5.59
C LEU A 94 19.90 43.16 -4.90
N GLU A 95 19.75 44.29 -4.21
CA GLU A 95 18.49 44.70 -3.57
C GLU A 95 17.35 44.82 -4.58
N GLU A 96 17.60 45.43 -5.75
CA GLU A 96 16.60 45.54 -6.81
C GLU A 96 16.22 44.16 -7.39
N THR A 97 17.20 43.27 -7.53
CA THR A 97 16.96 41.90 -8.02
C THR A 97 16.13 41.09 -7.03
N ILE A 98 16.47 41.14 -5.74
CA ILE A 98 15.71 40.49 -4.66
C ILE A 98 14.28 41.01 -4.66
N ARG A 99 14.09 42.33 -4.71
CA ARG A 99 12.76 42.95 -4.74
C ARG A 99 11.92 42.47 -5.92
N ARG A 100 12.52 42.32 -7.11
CA ARG A 100 11.82 41.78 -8.30
C ARG A 100 11.44 40.31 -8.11
N GLN A 101 12.33 39.50 -7.56
CA GLN A 101 12.08 38.08 -7.28
C GLN A 101 10.96 37.90 -6.24
N GLU A 102 10.96 38.69 -5.16
CA GLU A 102 9.90 38.66 -4.14
C GLU A 102 8.53 39.00 -4.72
N GLN A 103 8.45 40.01 -5.60
CA GLN A 103 7.21 40.37 -6.29
C GLN A 103 6.71 39.23 -7.19
N GLN A 104 7.62 38.52 -7.86
CA GLN A 104 7.26 37.38 -8.71
C GLN A 104 6.75 36.21 -7.88
N ILE A 105 7.41 35.89 -6.76
CA ILE A 105 6.97 34.85 -5.82
C ILE A 105 5.57 35.17 -5.28
N LEU A 106 5.30 36.42 -4.93
CA LEU A 106 3.99 36.84 -4.42
C LEU A 106 2.87 36.61 -5.46
N ARG A 107 3.14 36.91 -6.73
CA ARG A 107 2.19 36.69 -7.83
C ARG A 107 1.93 35.20 -8.06
N LEU A 108 3.00 34.40 -8.16
CA LEU A 108 2.90 32.95 -8.35
C LEU A 108 2.17 32.26 -7.20
N ASN A 109 2.43 32.67 -5.96
CA ASN A 109 1.71 32.15 -4.80
C ASN A 109 0.22 32.51 -4.84
N GLY A 110 -0.12 33.72 -5.31
CA GLY A 110 -1.51 34.14 -5.51
C GLY A 110 -2.22 33.30 -6.58
N GLU A 111 -1.57 33.05 -7.71
CA GLU A 111 -2.11 32.22 -8.81
C GLU A 111 -2.26 30.77 -8.39
N ASN A 112 -1.25 30.17 -7.75
CA ASN A 112 -1.32 28.82 -7.21
C ASN A 112 -2.45 28.68 -6.17
N GLY A 113 -2.63 29.67 -5.31
CA GLY A 113 -3.73 29.69 -4.34
C GLY A 113 -5.11 29.71 -5.00
N ARG A 114 -5.27 30.37 -6.15
CA ARG A 114 -6.52 30.36 -6.93
C ARG A 114 -6.74 28.99 -7.60
N LEU A 115 -5.72 28.44 -8.24
CA LEU A 115 -5.75 27.12 -8.87
C LEU A 115 -6.11 26.01 -7.88
N ILE A 116 -5.56 26.04 -6.65
CA ILE A 116 -5.89 25.07 -5.60
C ILE A 116 -7.38 25.14 -5.24
N LYS A 117 -7.93 26.36 -5.09
CA LYS A 117 -9.36 26.55 -4.77
C LYS A 117 -10.28 26.11 -5.91
N GLU A 118 -9.88 26.35 -7.15
CA GLU A 118 -10.62 25.91 -8.34
C GLU A 118 -10.63 24.38 -8.45
N ASN A 119 -9.46 23.75 -8.34
CA ASN A 119 -9.35 22.29 -8.34
C ASN A 119 -10.13 21.62 -7.19
N GLN A 120 -10.17 22.25 -6.00
CA GLN A 120 -11.00 21.76 -4.89
C GLN A 120 -12.49 21.81 -5.21
N LYS A 121 -12.96 22.92 -5.80
CA LYS A 121 -14.37 23.05 -6.23
C LYS A 121 -14.72 22.03 -7.31
N ASP A 122 -13.86 21.85 -8.31
CA ASP A 122 -14.07 20.87 -9.38
C ASP A 122 -14.10 19.44 -8.84
N HIS A 123 -13.24 19.14 -7.87
CA HIS A 123 -13.22 17.84 -7.21
C HIS A 123 -14.52 17.60 -6.41
N GLU A 124 -14.97 18.59 -5.65
CA GLU A 124 -16.24 18.53 -4.90
C GLU A 124 -17.45 18.38 -5.84
N GLU A 125 -17.48 19.11 -6.96
CA GLU A 125 -18.56 19.02 -7.93
C GLU A 125 -18.57 17.66 -8.64
N LYS A 126 -17.40 17.14 -9.02
CA LYS A 126 -17.27 15.79 -9.60
C LYS A 126 -17.71 14.71 -8.61
N SER A 127 -17.32 14.83 -7.34
CA SER A 127 -17.75 13.91 -6.28
C SER A 127 -19.27 13.93 -6.09
N ARG A 128 -19.89 15.13 -6.12
CA ARG A 128 -21.35 15.27 -6.08
C ARG A 128 -22.04 14.62 -7.26
N ARG A 129 -21.58 14.86 -8.50
CA ARG A 129 -22.14 14.25 -9.71
C ARG A 129 -22.03 12.72 -9.69
N ASN A 130 -20.91 12.19 -9.22
CA ASN A 130 -20.73 10.74 -9.07
C ASN A 130 -21.71 10.15 -8.05
N ALA A 131 -21.85 10.76 -6.88
CA ALA A 131 -22.79 10.31 -5.85
C ALA A 131 -24.25 10.38 -6.32
N GLU A 132 -24.60 11.38 -7.14
CA GLU A 132 -25.94 11.49 -7.73
C GLU A 132 -26.19 10.42 -8.79
N SER A 133 -25.19 10.10 -9.62
CA SER A 133 -25.26 8.99 -10.58
C SER A 133 -25.45 7.66 -9.88
N GLU A 134 -24.65 7.38 -8.84
CA GLU A 134 -24.74 6.13 -8.06
C GLU A 134 -26.12 5.97 -7.42
N ARG A 135 -26.71 7.05 -6.87
CA ARG A 135 -28.07 7.03 -6.34
C ARG A 135 -29.12 6.71 -7.40
N LYS A 136 -28.96 7.27 -8.61
CA LYS A 136 -29.88 7.03 -9.72
C LYS A 136 -29.78 5.60 -10.24
N ASP A 137 -28.56 5.07 -10.32
CA ASP A 137 -28.31 3.68 -10.72
C ASP A 137 -28.88 2.69 -9.69
N GLU A 138 -28.72 2.97 -8.40
CA GLU A 138 -29.33 2.17 -7.32
C GLU A 138 -30.86 2.25 -7.36
N GLN A 139 -31.44 3.43 -7.61
CA GLN A 139 -32.88 3.60 -7.72
C GLN A 139 -33.46 2.86 -8.94
N ASN A 140 -32.78 2.92 -10.09
CA ASN A 140 -33.16 2.16 -11.29
C ASN A 140 -33.08 0.66 -11.01
N LYS A 141 -32.01 0.19 -10.37
CA LYS A 141 -31.85 -1.22 -10.02
C LYS A 141 -32.96 -1.71 -9.08
N GLN A 142 -33.32 -0.94 -8.06
CA GLN A 142 -34.44 -1.28 -7.18
C GLN A 142 -35.77 -1.31 -7.93
N GLN A 143 -35.97 -0.41 -8.90
CA GLN A 143 -37.16 -0.39 -9.75
C GLN A 143 -37.21 -1.62 -10.68
N ASP A 144 -36.06 -2.00 -11.27
CA ASP A 144 -35.94 -3.19 -12.11
C ASP A 144 -36.18 -4.47 -11.29
N GLU A 145 -35.65 -4.56 -10.06
CA GLU A 145 -35.91 -5.66 -9.13
C GLU A 145 -37.40 -5.75 -8.76
N GLN A 146 -38.05 -4.62 -8.48
CA GLN A 146 -39.50 -4.59 -8.21
C GLN A 146 -40.32 -5.01 -9.43
N GLN A 147 -39.95 -4.56 -10.62
CA GLN A 147 -40.61 -4.97 -11.86
C GLN A 147 -40.42 -6.46 -12.14
N ALA A 148 -39.22 -7.00 -11.91
CA ALA A 148 -38.94 -8.43 -12.05
C ALA A 148 -39.80 -9.27 -11.09
N LEU A 149 -39.93 -8.85 -9.83
CA LEU A 149 -40.80 -9.51 -8.86
C LEU A 149 -42.28 -9.49 -9.28
N GLN A 150 -42.77 -8.37 -9.82
CA GLN A 150 -44.13 -8.29 -10.35
C GLN A 150 -44.33 -9.20 -11.57
N ILE A 151 -43.35 -9.27 -12.46
CA ILE A 151 -43.39 -10.18 -13.62
C ILE A 151 -43.45 -11.64 -13.14
N THR A 152 -42.58 -12.04 -12.22
CA THR A 152 -42.57 -13.40 -11.67
C THR A 152 -43.89 -13.76 -10.97
N GLU A 153 -44.47 -12.83 -10.21
CA GLU A 153 -45.78 -13.04 -9.58
C GLU A 153 -46.90 -13.21 -10.62
N LEU A 154 -46.92 -12.38 -11.67
CA LEU A 154 -47.89 -12.50 -12.76
C LEU A 154 -47.71 -13.80 -13.55
N GLU A 155 -46.47 -14.21 -13.82
CA GLU A 155 -46.14 -15.50 -14.44
C GLU A 155 -46.61 -16.67 -13.59
N TRP A 156 -46.44 -16.60 -12.26
CA TRP A 156 -46.91 -17.61 -11.33
C TRP A 156 -48.44 -17.71 -11.31
N GLN A 157 -49.15 -16.58 -11.30
CA GLN A 157 -50.61 -16.55 -11.39
C GLN A 157 -51.12 -17.09 -12.73
N LEU A 158 -50.43 -16.77 -13.84
CA LEU A 158 -50.73 -17.34 -15.15
C LEU A 158 -50.51 -18.85 -15.17
N ALA A 159 -49.42 -19.35 -14.60
CA ALA A 159 -49.13 -20.77 -14.50
C ALA A 159 -50.18 -21.52 -13.66
N ILE A 160 -50.65 -20.93 -12.56
CA ILE A 160 -51.75 -21.49 -11.75
C ILE A 160 -53.07 -21.52 -12.53
N ASN A 161 -53.39 -20.44 -13.24
CA ASN A 161 -54.62 -20.35 -14.02
C ASN A 161 -54.61 -21.28 -15.24
N GLN A 162 -53.43 -21.53 -15.84
CA GLN A 162 -53.24 -22.51 -16.91
C GLN A 162 -53.28 -23.96 -16.37
N SER A 163 -52.74 -24.20 -15.17
CA SER A 163 -52.77 -25.49 -14.45
C SER A 163 -54.19 -25.92 -14.03
N LYS A 164 -55.13 -24.99 -13.88
CA LYS A 164 -56.56 -25.34 -13.69
C LYS A 164 -57.19 -26.07 -14.88
N ASN A 165 -56.54 -26.11 -16.05
CA ASN A 165 -57.02 -26.79 -17.26
C ASN A 165 -56.00 -27.75 -17.92
N GLY A 166 -54.95 -28.22 -17.23
CA GLY A 166 -53.98 -29.16 -17.83
C GLY A 166 -53.09 -29.89 -16.81
N PRO A 167 -52.54 -31.09 -17.13
CA PRO A 167 -51.99 -32.00 -16.14
C PRO A 167 -50.64 -31.51 -15.57
N PHE A 168 -50.54 -31.61 -14.25
CA PHE A 168 -49.39 -31.41 -13.36
C PHE A 168 -48.00 -31.38 -14.02
N VAL A 169 -47.34 -30.21 -13.97
CA VAL A 169 -45.88 -30.07 -14.16
C VAL A 169 -45.20 -30.26 -12.80
N GLN A 170 -44.33 -31.26 -12.70
CA GLN A 170 -43.47 -31.48 -11.53
C GLN A 170 -42.43 -30.36 -11.43
N ILE A 171 -42.55 -29.54 -10.40
CA ILE A 171 -41.43 -28.74 -9.89
C ILE A 171 -40.53 -29.72 -9.13
N GLU A 172 -39.41 -30.14 -9.71
CA GLU A 172 -38.38 -30.91 -8.98
C GLU A 172 -37.81 -30.01 -7.88
N ARG A 173 -38.34 -30.16 -6.66
CA ARG A 173 -37.76 -29.58 -5.46
C ARG A 173 -36.38 -30.20 -5.25
N GLU A 174 -35.39 -29.41 -4.84
CA GLU A 174 -34.13 -29.92 -4.28
C GLU A 174 -34.46 -31.04 -3.29
N THR A 175 -34.19 -32.29 -3.68
CA THR A 175 -34.55 -33.44 -2.85
C THR A 175 -33.40 -33.67 -1.88
N ILE A 176 -33.43 -32.94 -0.77
CA ILE A 176 -32.52 -33.12 0.37
C ILE A 176 -32.79 -34.51 0.95
N ILE A 177 -31.79 -35.38 0.94
CA ILE A 177 -31.91 -36.74 1.50
C ILE A 177 -31.40 -36.78 2.95
N GLY A 178 -30.53 -35.85 3.33
CA GLY A 178 -30.03 -35.78 4.69
C GLY A 178 -29.27 -34.50 4.98
N GLU A 179 -29.00 -34.27 6.27
CA GLU A 179 -28.22 -33.14 6.77
C GLU A 179 -27.09 -33.67 7.65
N MET A 180 -25.89 -33.14 7.46
CA MET A 180 -24.68 -33.58 8.18
C MET A 180 -24.50 -32.77 9.46
N PRO A 181 -24.09 -33.41 10.58
CA PRO A 181 -23.80 -32.69 11.81
C PRO A 181 -22.53 -31.85 11.63
N ILE A 182 -22.70 -30.53 11.54
CA ILE A 182 -21.56 -29.60 11.40
C ILE A 182 -20.76 -29.59 12.70
N SER A 183 -19.45 -29.70 12.57
CA SER A 183 -18.50 -29.41 13.65
C SER A 183 -17.31 -28.65 13.11
N ILE A 184 -16.74 -27.79 13.96
CA ILE A 184 -15.57 -26.97 13.62
C ILE A 184 -14.62 -27.09 14.79
N THR A 185 -13.47 -27.72 14.56
CA THR A 185 -12.43 -27.94 15.57
C THR A 185 -11.20 -27.17 15.14
N VAL A 186 -10.95 -26.04 15.81
CA VAL A 186 -9.78 -25.19 15.59
C VAL A 186 -9.17 -24.80 16.92
N GLN A 187 -7.89 -24.43 16.91
CA GLN A 187 -7.21 -23.93 18.10
C GLN A 187 -7.85 -22.62 18.57
N PRO A 188 -7.83 -22.33 19.89
CA PRO A 188 -8.17 -21.01 20.38
C PRO A 188 -7.38 -19.93 19.64
N GLY A 189 -8.04 -18.82 19.32
CA GLY A 189 -7.42 -17.73 18.57
C GLY A 189 -8.26 -16.46 18.63
N SER A 190 -7.94 -15.50 17.77
CA SER A 190 -8.58 -14.19 17.74
C SER A 190 -9.91 -14.17 16.98
N TYR A 191 -10.86 -14.93 17.50
CA TYR A 191 -12.24 -14.96 17.05
C TYR A 191 -13.18 -15.22 18.23
N THR A 192 -14.43 -14.82 18.09
CA THR A 192 -15.54 -15.22 18.96
C THR A 192 -16.46 -16.17 18.20
N LYS A 193 -17.09 -17.09 18.93
CA LYS A 193 -18.17 -17.94 18.43
C LYS A 193 -19.45 -17.56 19.18
N LYS A 194 -20.53 -17.31 18.46
CA LYS A 194 -21.84 -17.08 19.09
C LYS A 194 -22.37 -18.38 19.68
N ILE A 195 -22.87 -18.31 20.91
CA ILE A 195 -23.39 -19.48 21.64
C ILE A 195 -24.53 -20.12 20.85
N ASN A 196 -24.52 -21.45 20.75
CA ASN A 196 -25.52 -22.27 20.04
C ASN A 196 -25.64 -22.01 18.53
N GLU A 197 -24.70 -21.29 17.93
CA GLU A 197 -24.66 -21.04 16.49
C GLU A 197 -23.29 -21.37 15.91
N PHE A 198 -23.22 -21.61 14.61
CA PHE A 198 -21.96 -21.70 13.87
C PHE A 198 -21.56 -20.34 13.29
N THR A 199 -21.77 -19.28 14.08
CA THR A 199 -21.40 -17.91 13.73
C THR A 199 -20.07 -17.55 14.36
N TYR A 200 -19.08 -17.24 13.52
CA TYR A 200 -17.72 -16.91 13.91
C TYR A 200 -17.42 -15.48 13.49
N THR A 201 -16.84 -14.70 14.40
CA THR A 201 -16.47 -13.30 14.16
C THR A 201 -15.03 -13.08 14.54
N SER A 202 -14.23 -12.51 13.64
CA SER A 202 -12.83 -12.22 13.94
C SER A 202 -12.70 -11.01 14.87
N THR A 203 -11.86 -11.11 15.89
CA THR A 203 -11.61 -10.03 16.85
C THR A 203 -10.43 -9.14 16.47
N GLU A 204 -9.53 -9.62 15.62
CA GLU A 204 -8.34 -8.90 15.16
C GLU A 204 -7.94 -9.32 13.74
N LYS A 205 -7.17 -8.47 13.06
CA LYS A 205 -6.67 -8.80 11.71
C LYS A 205 -5.71 -10.00 11.75
N GLY A 206 -5.93 -11.00 10.90
CA GLY A 206 -5.02 -12.13 10.71
C GLY A 206 -5.69 -13.32 10.06
N PHE A 207 -4.91 -14.16 9.38
CA PHE A 207 -5.40 -15.29 8.58
C PHE A 207 -5.96 -16.41 9.45
N LYS A 208 -7.26 -16.70 9.32
CA LYS A 208 -7.95 -17.75 10.09
C LYS A 208 -8.79 -18.61 9.17
N THR A 209 -8.39 -19.85 8.98
CA THR A 209 -9.11 -20.84 8.17
C THR A 209 -9.87 -21.79 9.09
N PHE A 210 -11.16 -21.94 8.87
CA PHE A 210 -12.05 -22.78 9.67
C PHE A 210 -12.53 -23.98 8.84
N PRO A 211 -11.92 -25.16 9.00
CA PRO A 211 -12.38 -26.38 8.35
C PRO A 211 -13.70 -26.86 8.96
N LEU A 212 -14.61 -27.34 8.10
CA LEU A 212 -15.92 -27.86 8.47
C LEU A 212 -15.91 -29.39 8.40
N SER A 213 -16.26 -30.04 9.52
CA SER A 213 -16.45 -31.48 9.60
C SER A 213 -17.95 -31.84 9.52
N PRO A 214 -18.31 -33.01 8.95
CA PRO A 214 -17.40 -34.05 8.45
C PRO A 214 -16.86 -33.78 7.04
N ASP A 215 -15.76 -34.45 6.72
CA ASP A 215 -15.28 -34.60 5.36
C ASP A 215 -16.28 -35.41 4.51
N VAL A 216 -16.30 -35.14 3.20
CA VAL A 216 -17.21 -35.81 2.26
C VAL A 216 -16.43 -36.52 1.16
N SER A 217 -16.80 -37.77 0.87
CA SER A 217 -16.08 -38.63 -0.07
C SER A 217 -16.95 -39.32 -1.13
N GLN A 218 -18.28 -39.33 -0.95
CA GLN A 218 -19.22 -39.93 -1.89
C GLN A 218 -20.57 -39.24 -1.84
N GLY A 219 -21.12 -38.87 -3.00
CA GLY A 219 -22.43 -38.22 -3.11
C GLY A 219 -22.33 -36.77 -3.58
N ILE A 220 -23.43 -36.03 -3.41
CA ILE A 220 -23.54 -34.62 -3.79
C ILE A 220 -23.86 -33.84 -2.52
N TYR A 221 -22.99 -32.91 -2.14
CA TYR A 221 -23.15 -32.14 -0.92
C TYR A 221 -23.21 -30.66 -1.21
N LYS A 222 -24.09 -29.94 -0.52
CA LYS A 222 -24.19 -28.49 -0.58
C LYS A 222 -23.98 -27.91 0.81
N CYS A 223 -22.90 -27.16 0.97
CA CYS A 223 -22.61 -26.41 2.19
C CYS A 223 -23.13 -24.98 2.02
N GLU A 224 -24.00 -24.54 2.94
CA GLU A 224 -24.57 -23.20 2.95
C GLU A 224 -23.96 -22.36 4.08
N MET A 225 -23.55 -21.14 3.75
CA MET A 225 -22.95 -20.17 4.65
C MET A 225 -23.56 -18.79 4.41
N LYS A 226 -23.57 -17.94 5.44
CA LYS A 226 -23.97 -16.54 5.35
C LYS A 226 -22.81 -15.64 5.68
N PHE A 227 -22.54 -14.66 4.82
CA PHE A 227 -21.55 -13.63 5.08
C PHE A 227 -22.23 -12.52 5.88
N ASN A 228 -22.04 -12.50 7.20
CA ASN A 228 -22.69 -11.51 8.06
C ASN A 228 -22.02 -10.13 7.95
N LYS A 229 -20.68 -10.14 7.85
CA LYS A 229 -19.85 -8.96 7.65
C LYS A 229 -18.64 -9.32 6.81
N GLN A 230 -18.54 -8.72 5.65
CA GLN A 230 -17.59 -8.99 4.57
C GLN A 230 -16.55 -7.86 4.47
N GLY A 231 -15.37 -8.09 5.05
CA GLY A 231 -14.17 -7.32 4.77
C GLY A 231 -13.22 -8.11 3.87
N ASP A 232 -12.75 -9.27 4.34
CA ASP A 232 -11.83 -10.14 3.58
C ASP A 232 -12.11 -11.63 3.87
N ASN A 233 -13.38 -12.01 3.84
CA ASN A 233 -13.76 -13.41 3.97
C ASN A 233 -13.67 -14.15 2.65
N HIS A 234 -13.38 -15.45 2.72
CA HIS A 234 -13.40 -16.36 1.58
C HIS A 234 -14.03 -17.69 1.98
N VAL A 235 -14.43 -18.47 0.99
CA VAL A 235 -14.87 -19.86 1.19
C VAL A 235 -14.11 -20.77 0.24
N GLY A 236 -14.08 -22.05 0.55
CA GLY A 236 -13.48 -22.99 -0.36
C GLY A 236 -13.67 -24.43 0.04
N ILE A 237 -12.94 -25.25 -0.69
CA ILE A 237 -12.82 -26.68 -0.48
C ILE A 237 -11.35 -27.04 -0.43
N MET A 238 -11.00 -27.98 0.43
CA MET A 238 -9.64 -28.52 0.52
C MET A 238 -9.69 -30.03 0.48
N LYS A 239 -8.57 -30.64 0.14
CA LYS A 239 -8.40 -32.09 0.29
C LYS A 239 -8.53 -32.46 1.76
N SER A 240 -9.28 -33.53 2.04
CA SER A 240 -9.41 -34.10 3.38
C SER A 240 -8.07 -34.31 4.07
N GLY A 241 -7.99 -33.90 5.34
CA GLY A 241 -6.79 -34.01 6.16
C GLY A 241 -5.72 -32.93 5.92
N LEU A 242 -5.96 -31.95 5.03
CA LEU A 242 -5.11 -30.78 4.93
C LEU A 242 -5.26 -29.91 6.19
N ASP A 243 -4.15 -29.64 6.88
CA ASP A 243 -4.11 -28.72 8.02
C ASP A 243 -3.55 -27.36 7.58
N ILE A 244 -4.30 -26.29 7.84
CA ILE A 244 -3.90 -24.91 7.56
C ILE A 244 -3.93 -24.12 8.87
N PRO A 245 -2.78 -23.96 9.55
CA PRO A 245 -2.71 -23.24 10.81
C PRO A 245 -3.13 -21.77 10.67
N PHE A 246 -3.67 -21.19 11.74
CA PHE A 246 -3.86 -19.74 11.81
C PHE A 246 -2.55 -18.99 11.57
N GLY A 247 -2.65 -17.82 10.94
CA GLY A 247 -1.52 -17.03 10.46
C GLY A 247 -0.97 -17.49 9.09
N LYS A 248 -1.53 -18.54 8.49
CA LYS A 248 -1.17 -19.00 7.13
C LYS A 248 -2.32 -18.79 6.16
N PHE A 249 -2.02 -18.20 5.01
CA PHE A 249 -3.01 -17.96 3.97
C PHE A 249 -3.19 -19.21 3.10
N PRO A 250 -4.43 -19.72 2.91
CA PRO A 250 -4.67 -20.93 2.12
C PRO A 250 -4.21 -20.78 0.65
N GLY A 251 -4.23 -19.56 0.10
CA GLY A 251 -3.87 -19.33 -1.30
C GLY A 251 -2.37 -19.36 -1.59
N PHE A 252 -1.51 -19.58 -0.58
CA PHE A 252 -0.06 -19.68 -0.75
C PHE A 252 0.44 -21.13 -0.62
N SER A 253 1.61 -21.39 -1.20
CA SER A 253 2.36 -22.63 -0.99
C SER A 253 2.72 -22.81 0.49
N PRO A 254 2.64 -24.05 1.04
CA PRO A 254 2.36 -25.32 0.36
C PRO A 254 0.87 -25.66 0.22
N TYR A 255 -0.02 -24.87 0.80
CA TYR A 255 -1.43 -25.21 0.92
C TYR A 255 -2.18 -25.13 -0.40
N SER A 256 -1.85 -24.12 -1.22
CA SER A 256 -2.54 -23.77 -2.47
C SER A 256 -2.78 -24.95 -3.41
N LYS A 257 -1.92 -25.97 -3.40
CA LYS A 257 -2.04 -27.17 -4.25
C LYS A 257 -3.23 -28.06 -3.83
N ASP A 258 -3.43 -28.24 -2.53
CA ASP A 258 -4.44 -29.13 -1.97
C ASP A 258 -5.72 -28.36 -1.55
N ASN A 259 -5.93 -27.13 -2.06
CA ASN A 259 -7.16 -26.37 -1.87
C ASN A 259 -7.59 -25.57 -3.10
N ALA A 260 -8.88 -25.27 -3.16
CA ALA A 260 -9.46 -24.29 -4.06
C ALA A 260 -10.24 -23.23 -3.28
N ILE A 261 -10.04 -21.97 -3.65
CA ILE A 261 -10.57 -20.78 -2.98
C ILE A 261 -11.53 -20.07 -3.92
N PHE A 262 -12.73 -19.75 -3.43
CA PHE A 262 -13.63 -18.78 -4.03
C PHE A 262 -13.54 -17.49 -3.22
N TYR A 263 -12.87 -16.49 -3.80
CA TYR A 263 -12.64 -15.20 -3.16
C TYR A 263 -13.91 -14.36 -3.19
N TYR A 264 -14.08 -13.51 -2.17
CA TYR A 264 -15.20 -12.56 -2.17
C TYR A 264 -15.17 -11.63 -3.38
N SER A 265 -14.02 -11.36 -3.99
CA SER A 265 -13.89 -10.50 -5.17
C SER A 265 -14.49 -11.08 -6.46
N GLY A 266 -14.94 -12.34 -6.44
CA GLY A 266 -15.39 -13.06 -7.65
C GLY A 266 -14.27 -13.84 -8.36
N TYR A 267 -13.04 -13.78 -7.84
CA TYR A 267 -11.91 -14.59 -8.29
C TYR A 267 -11.99 -16.00 -7.71
N THR A 268 -11.52 -17.01 -8.46
CA THR A 268 -11.37 -18.39 -7.97
C THR A 268 -9.95 -18.87 -8.22
N GLN A 269 -9.32 -19.54 -7.26
CA GLN A 269 -7.93 -20.02 -7.37
C GLN A 269 -7.78 -21.49 -6.95
N GLN A 270 -6.93 -22.23 -7.65
CA GLN A 270 -6.42 -23.55 -7.28
C GLN A 270 -4.95 -23.61 -7.70
N ASN A 271 -4.07 -24.09 -6.83
CA ASN A 271 -2.63 -24.21 -7.07
C ASN A 271 -1.97 -22.94 -7.63
N SER A 272 -2.33 -21.77 -7.09
CA SER A 272 -1.85 -20.43 -7.52
C SER A 272 -2.27 -20.02 -8.95
N VAL A 273 -3.08 -20.83 -9.63
CA VAL A 273 -3.75 -20.48 -10.89
C VAL A 273 -5.17 -20.04 -10.56
N GLY A 274 -5.66 -18.99 -11.20
CA GLY A 274 -7.05 -18.62 -10.98
C GLY A 274 -7.73 -17.91 -12.13
N LEU A 275 -9.03 -17.76 -11.97
CA LEU A 275 -9.96 -17.29 -12.98
C LEU A 275 -10.92 -16.26 -12.39
N GLN A 276 -11.21 -15.25 -13.20
CA GLN A 276 -12.26 -14.27 -12.92
C GLN A 276 -13.57 -14.66 -13.61
N GLY A 277 -14.70 -14.32 -13.00
CA GLY A 277 -16.01 -14.48 -13.63
C GLY A 277 -17.19 -14.65 -12.69
N ASN A 278 -16.96 -14.84 -11.39
CA ASN A 278 -18.05 -14.87 -10.41
C ASN A 278 -18.39 -13.45 -9.97
N GLN A 279 -19.59 -13.28 -9.44
CA GLN A 279 -20.00 -12.06 -8.77
C GLN A 279 -19.19 -11.87 -7.47
N GLN A 280 -19.01 -10.60 -7.08
CA GLN A 280 -18.48 -10.24 -5.77
C GLN A 280 -19.48 -10.62 -4.65
N MET A 281 -18.98 -11.30 -3.61
CA MET A 281 -19.72 -11.62 -2.38
C MET A 281 -19.68 -10.41 -1.43
N LYS A 282 -20.81 -10.12 -0.76
CA LYS A 282 -20.98 -8.96 0.13
C LYS A 282 -21.77 -9.31 1.40
N ASP A 283 -21.88 -8.34 2.30
CA ASP A 283 -22.70 -8.45 3.52
C ASP A 283 -24.12 -8.91 3.20
N GLY A 284 -24.57 -9.91 3.94
CA GLY A 284 -25.90 -10.49 3.84
C GLY A 284 -26.02 -11.64 2.84
N ASP A 285 -25.06 -11.83 1.93
CA ASP A 285 -25.15 -12.89 0.92
C ASP A 285 -25.16 -14.29 1.55
N GLN A 286 -26.01 -15.15 1.00
CA GLN A 286 -25.99 -16.58 1.25
C GLN A 286 -25.12 -17.25 0.19
N ILE A 287 -24.00 -17.80 0.64
CA ILE A 287 -23.01 -18.45 -0.20
C ILE A 287 -23.19 -19.96 -0.08
N SER A 288 -23.19 -20.68 -1.20
CA SER A 288 -23.22 -22.14 -1.17
C SER A 288 -22.17 -22.75 -2.07
N LEU A 289 -21.56 -23.83 -1.60
CA LEU A 289 -20.66 -24.67 -2.38
C LEU A 289 -21.31 -26.03 -2.57
N GLU A 290 -21.63 -26.39 -3.81
CA GLU A 290 -22.07 -27.74 -4.16
C GLU A 290 -20.89 -28.53 -4.70
N VAL A 291 -20.54 -29.63 -4.03
CA VAL A 291 -19.59 -30.62 -4.53
C VAL A 291 -20.34 -31.83 -5.06
N ASN A 292 -20.06 -32.20 -6.30
CA ASN A 292 -20.57 -33.43 -6.91
C ASN A 292 -19.42 -34.43 -7.03
N LEU A 293 -19.39 -35.38 -6.09
CA LEU A 293 -18.35 -36.42 -6.02
C LEU A 293 -18.71 -37.66 -6.86
N LEU A 294 -19.91 -37.68 -7.46
CA LEU A 294 -20.36 -38.73 -8.40
C LEU A 294 -20.00 -38.39 -9.85
N ALA A 295 -19.80 -37.11 -10.16
CA ALA A 295 -19.41 -36.66 -11.49
C ALA A 295 -18.00 -37.13 -11.88
N THR A 296 -17.77 -37.31 -13.18
CA THR A 296 -16.45 -37.61 -13.76
C THR A 296 -16.14 -36.56 -14.84
N PRO A 297 -15.25 -35.57 -14.56
CA PRO A 297 -14.53 -35.36 -13.30
C PRO A 297 -15.43 -34.86 -12.16
N ARG A 298 -15.01 -35.05 -10.90
CA ARG A 298 -15.70 -34.50 -9.71
C ARG A 298 -15.63 -32.98 -9.73
N THR A 299 -16.70 -32.29 -9.32
CA THR A 299 -16.80 -30.84 -9.49
C THR A 299 -17.23 -30.10 -8.22
N ALA A 300 -16.86 -28.82 -8.10
CA ALA A 300 -17.42 -27.88 -7.15
C ALA A 300 -17.97 -26.64 -7.85
N HIS A 301 -19.20 -26.26 -7.49
CA HIS A 301 -19.88 -25.08 -8.01
C HIS A 301 -20.22 -24.11 -6.89
N LEU A 302 -20.01 -22.83 -7.16
CA LEU A 302 -20.38 -21.75 -6.27
C LEU A 302 -21.79 -21.24 -6.60
N PHE A 303 -22.56 -20.94 -5.57
CA PHE A 303 -23.85 -20.26 -5.66
C PHE A 303 -23.82 -19.04 -4.74
N ILE A 304 -24.36 -17.92 -5.22
CA ILE A 304 -24.54 -16.69 -4.43
C ILE A 304 -26.03 -16.37 -4.48
N ASN A 305 -26.70 -16.34 -3.33
CA ASN A 305 -28.15 -16.17 -3.21
C ASN A 305 -28.93 -17.11 -4.14
N SER A 306 -28.54 -18.39 -4.13
CA SER A 306 -29.09 -19.47 -4.96
C SER A 306 -28.82 -19.36 -6.48
N LEU A 307 -28.09 -18.34 -6.93
CA LEU A 307 -27.68 -18.19 -8.32
C LEU A 307 -26.31 -18.84 -8.55
N GLN A 308 -26.28 -19.86 -9.41
CA GLN A 308 -25.04 -20.53 -9.79
C GLN A 308 -24.07 -19.57 -10.48
N GLN A 309 -22.81 -19.62 -10.08
CA GLN A 309 -21.75 -18.78 -10.61
C GLN A 309 -21.00 -19.45 -11.77
N PRO A 310 -20.42 -18.68 -12.72
CA PRO A 310 -19.83 -19.25 -13.94
C PRO A 310 -18.56 -20.06 -13.72
N VAL A 311 -17.72 -19.69 -12.74
CA VAL A 311 -16.45 -20.38 -12.48
C VAL A 311 -16.69 -21.56 -11.55
N PHE A 312 -16.30 -22.74 -11.99
CA PHE A 312 -16.40 -23.98 -11.22
C PHE A 312 -15.05 -24.70 -11.21
N VAL A 313 -14.83 -25.52 -10.18
CA VAL A 313 -13.61 -26.33 -10.06
C VAL A 313 -13.91 -27.76 -10.48
N SER A 314 -13.04 -28.36 -11.29
CA SER A 314 -13.17 -29.76 -11.71
C SER A 314 -11.95 -30.59 -11.30
N GLY A 315 -12.09 -31.90 -11.25
CA GLY A 315 -11.00 -32.81 -10.91
C GLY A 315 -10.74 -32.95 -9.40
N LEU A 316 -11.74 -32.65 -8.56
CA LEU A 316 -11.59 -32.70 -7.10
C LEU A 316 -10.98 -34.03 -6.60
N PRO A 317 -10.24 -34.01 -5.47
CA PRO A 317 -9.74 -35.24 -4.86
C PRO A 317 -10.89 -36.16 -4.40
N LYS A 318 -10.55 -37.41 -4.05
CA LYS A 318 -11.54 -38.42 -3.64
C LYS A 318 -12.34 -38.02 -2.39
N SER A 319 -11.75 -37.20 -1.54
CA SER A 319 -12.36 -36.73 -0.30
C SER A 319 -12.00 -35.26 -0.12
N VAL A 320 -13.00 -34.44 0.19
CA VAL A 320 -12.87 -32.99 0.36
C VAL A 320 -13.51 -32.54 1.67
N GLN A 321 -13.06 -31.38 2.13
CA GLN A 321 -13.57 -30.69 3.30
C GLN A 321 -13.91 -29.26 2.93
N PHE A 322 -15.08 -28.77 3.34
CA PHE A 322 -15.47 -27.37 3.19
C PHE A 322 -14.75 -26.50 4.22
N TRP A 323 -14.55 -25.23 3.91
CA TRP A 323 -14.02 -24.27 4.87
C TRP A 323 -14.44 -22.84 4.55
N PHE A 324 -14.35 -21.99 5.57
CA PHE A 324 -14.40 -20.54 5.42
C PHE A 324 -13.19 -19.88 6.06
N PHE A 325 -12.93 -18.65 5.66
CA PHE A 325 -11.78 -17.86 6.09
C PHE A 325 -12.22 -16.48 6.56
N LEU A 326 -11.60 -16.01 7.64
CA LEU A 326 -11.76 -14.65 8.17
C LEU A 326 -10.38 -14.00 8.24
N ASN A 327 -10.26 -12.73 7.85
CA ASN A 327 -9.00 -12.00 7.98
C ASN A 327 -9.15 -10.68 8.75
N ASN A 328 -10.02 -9.77 8.32
CA ASN A 328 -10.13 -8.46 8.94
C ASN A 328 -10.83 -8.53 10.31
N LYS A 329 -10.60 -7.53 11.15
CA LYS A 329 -11.38 -7.39 12.39
C LYS A 329 -12.86 -7.20 12.02
N GLU A 330 -13.74 -7.88 12.78
CA GLU A 330 -15.20 -7.93 12.60
C GLU A 330 -15.72 -8.70 11.38
N ASP A 331 -14.84 -9.26 10.55
CA ASP A 331 -15.21 -10.27 9.56
C ASP A 331 -16.03 -11.39 10.22
N SER A 332 -17.17 -11.74 9.63
CA SER A 332 -18.09 -12.70 10.24
C SER A 332 -18.82 -13.56 9.22
N ILE A 333 -18.82 -14.87 9.49
CA ILE A 333 -19.52 -15.90 8.72
C ILE A 333 -20.35 -16.79 9.66
N SER A 334 -21.56 -17.15 9.23
CA SER A 334 -22.35 -18.23 9.82
C SER A 334 -22.39 -19.43 8.90
N VAL A 335 -22.10 -20.63 9.41
CA VAL A 335 -22.40 -21.87 8.69
C VAL A 335 -23.85 -22.25 8.97
N LEU A 336 -24.64 -22.46 7.92
CA LEU A 336 -26.07 -22.73 8.01
C LEU A 336 -26.37 -24.21 7.94
N SER A 337 -25.84 -24.91 6.94
CA SER A 337 -26.09 -26.34 6.74
C SER A 337 -25.02 -27.01 5.88
N ILE A 338 -24.92 -28.34 6.00
CA ILE A 338 -24.26 -29.20 5.01
C ILE A 338 -25.27 -30.29 4.67
N ARG A 339 -25.82 -30.25 3.45
CA ARG A 339 -26.89 -31.15 3.03
C ARG A 339 -26.41 -32.14 1.99
N LEU A 340 -26.87 -33.38 2.11
CA LEU A 340 -26.74 -34.42 1.10
C LEU A 340 -27.92 -34.31 0.12
N LEU A 341 -27.61 -34.21 -1.17
CA LEU A 341 -28.59 -34.05 -2.24
C LEU A 341 -28.75 -35.34 -3.05
N ASN A 342 -29.97 -35.61 -3.53
CA ASN A 342 -30.24 -36.73 -4.45
C ASN A 342 -29.70 -36.47 -5.86
N THR A 343 -29.87 -35.24 -6.33
CA THR A 343 -29.53 -34.80 -7.68
C THR A 343 -28.69 -33.52 -7.60
N PRO A 344 -27.80 -33.27 -8.58
CA PRO A 344 -27.05 -32.02 -8.64
C PRO A 344 -28.02 -30.86 -8.87
N THR A 345 -27.78 -29.72 -8.20
CA THR A 345 -28.50 -28.47 -8.50
C THR A 345 -27.71 -27.61 -9.47
N ALA A 346 -26.42 -27.92 -9.68
CA ALA A 346 -25.62 -27.26 -10.68
C ALA A 346 -26.04 -27.64 -12.11
N GLU A 347 -26.40 -26.63 -12.89
CA GLU A 347 -26.75 -26.73 -14.29
C GLU A 347 -25.58 -26.38 -15.21
N LYS A 348 -25.72 -26.72 -16.50
CA LYS A 348 -24.73 -26.38 -17.51
C LYS A 348 -24.93 -24.94 -17.99
N LEU A 349 -24.14 -24.02 -17.44
CA LEU A 349 -24.12 -22.63 -17.89
C LEU A 349 -23.42 -22.48 -19.25
N SER A 350 -23.91 -21.56 -20.08
CA SER A 350 -23.31 -21.22 -21.38
C SER A 350 -21.98 -20.47 -21.25
N ASN A 351 -21.86 -19.63 -20.21
CA ASN A 351 -20.68 -18.82 -19.90
C ASN A 351 -19.72 -19.50 -18.90
N LYS A 352 -19.86 -20.81 -18.67
CA LYS A 352 -19.08 -21.54 -17.66
C LYS A 352 -17.58 -21.44 -17.93
N LYS A 353 -16.79 -21.37 -16.85
CA LYS A 353 -15.33 -21.38 -16.89
C LYS A 353 -14.82 -22.46 -15.93
N GLU A 354 -14.05 -23.39 -16.48
CA GLU A 354 -13.49 -24.51 -15.71
C GLU A 354 -12.12 -24.13 -15.14
N LEU A 355 -11.95 -24.28 -13.82
CA LEU A 355 -10.65 -24.30 -13.16
C LEU A 355 -10.31 -25.74 -12.77
N LYS A 356 -9.28 -26.33 -13.38
CA LYS A 356 -8.89 -27.71 -13.08
C LYS A 356 -8.12 -27.78 -11.76
N TRP A 357 -8.37 -28.84 -11.00
CA TRP A 357 -7.58 -29.20 -9.83
C TRP A 357 -6.31 -29.94 -10.27
N GLU A 358 -5.15 -29.33 -10.06
CA GLU A 358 -3.83 -29.86 -10.43
C GLU A 358 -2.89 -30.09 -9.24
#